data_AF-A0A0J6L0K8-F1
#
_entry.id   AF-A0A0J6L0K8-F1
#
_cell.length_a   1.000
_cell.length_b   1.000
_cell.length_c   1.000
_cell.angle_alpha   90.00
_cell.angle_beta   90.00
_cell.angle_gamma   90.00
#
_symmetry.space_group_name_H-M   'P 1'
#
loop_
_entity.id
_entity.type
_entity.pdbx_description
1 polymer ?
#
loop_
_entity_poly.entity_id
_entity_poly.type
_entity_poly.pdbx_seq_one_letter_code
_entity_poly.pdbx_strand_id
1 'polypeptide(L)'
;MGLIHCNLRVLMAERGLNIQKVKDKTTLSRTTISNLYNNYGSGIQFDTIRQLCELLKCKPGDLISYVDIKPEFEVITEEPEISMDESTHVVDEEGNEYQFISQIDTTLTLHCKLWYEGENHEFDFQTKVLYGINEKKLIDGLHIGIPPLFEFKLDQLQLSGYVESYVYNKLDDFLIEWGIEFFNDNEIEGMDISYIDHYELLK
;
A
#
# COMPACT_ATOMS: atom_id res chain seq x y z
N MET A 1 8.13 11.22 5.32
CA MET A 1 9.28 11.07 4.40
C MET A 1 8.67 10.90 3.02
N GLY A 2 9.12 11.65 2.01
CA GLY A 2 8.51 11.63 0.67
C GLY A 2 8.71 10.31 -0.08
N LEU A 3 8.09 10.22 -1.25
CA LEU A 3 8.05 9.05 -2.11
C LEU A 3 9.01 9.23 -3.30
N ILE A 4 9.85 8.23 -3.56
CA ILE A 4 10.61 8.12 -4.82
C ILE A 4 9.86 7.15 -5.74
N HIS A 5 9.62 7.56 -6.97
CA HIS A 5 8.95 6.76 -8.00
C HIS A 5 9.80 6.65 -9.27
N CYS A 6 9.86 5.46 -9.85
CA CYS A 6 10.53 5.18 -11.12
C CYS A 6 9.51 5.02 -12.26
N ASN A 7 9.57 5.92 -13.23
CA ASN A 7 8.70 5.96 -14.42
C ASN A 7 9.11 4.95 -15.51
N LEU A 8 9.98 3.98 -15.20
CA LEU A 8 10.52 3.06 -16.20
C LEU A 8 9.41 2.33 -16.97
N ARG A 9 8.34 1.92 -16.27
CA ARG A 9 7.18 1.27 -16.88
C ARG A 9 6.51 2.15 -17.95
N VAL A 10 6.28 3.42 -17.63
CA VAL A 10 5.67 4.40 -18.55
C VAL A 10 6.59 4.65 -19.74
N LEU A 11 7.87 4.98 -19.49
CA LEU A 11 8.84 5.28 -20.54
C LEU A 11 9.06 4.11 -21.49
N MET A 12 9.03 2.87 -20.98
CA MET A 12 9.12 1.66 -21.80
C MET A 12 7.88 1.48 -22.67
N ALA A 13 6.68 1.68 -22.12
CA ALA A 13 5.43 1.57 -22.87
C ALA A 13 5.38 2.57 -24.03
N GLU A 14 5.72 3.83 -23.78
CA GLU A 14 5.79 4.90 -24.80
C GLU A 14 6.74 4.54 -25.96
N ARG A 15 7.76 3.73 -25.70
CA ARG A 15 8.78 3.34 -26.68
C ARG A 15 8.57 1.93 -27.25
N GLY A 16 7.47 1.27 -26.90
CA GLY A 16 7.18 -0.10 -27.34
C GLY A 16 8.23 -1.12 -26.87
N LEU A 17 8.86 -0.85 -25.72
CA LEU A 17 9.85 -1.72 -25.10
C LEU A 17 9.20 -2.60 -24.03
N ASN A 18 9.64 -3.85 -23.98
CA ASN A 18 9.34 -4.75 -22.87
C ASN A 18 10.64 -5.08 -22.13
N ILE A 19 10.54 -5.72 -20.97
CA ILE A 19 11.69 -6.05 -20.11
C ILE A 19 12.77 -6.80 -20.90
N GLN A 20 12.36 -7.73 -21.77
CA GLN A 20 13.29 -8.52 -22.58
C GLN A 20 14.07 -7.65 -23.56
N LYS A 21 13.41 -6.74 -24.29
CA LYS A 21 14.06 -5.79 -25.20
C LYS A 21 15.03 -4.86 -24.49
N VAL A 22 14.72 -4.43 -23.26
CA VAL A 22 15.62 -3.59 -22.45
C VAL A 22 16.86 -4.40 -22.05
N LYS A 23 16.68 -5.63 -21.58
CA LYS A 23 17.77 -6.55 -21.25
C LYS A 23 18.68 -6.79 -22.45
N ASP A 24 18.13 -7.00 -23.64
CA ASP A 24 18.92 -7.28 -24.85
C ASP A 24 19.69 -6.05 -25.38
N LYS A 25 19.30 -4.84 -24.95
CA LYS A 25 19.90 -3.57 -25.37
C LYS A 25 20.77 -2.91 -24.31
N THR A 26 20.88 -3.50 -23.12
CA THR A 26 21.67 -3.00 -21.99
C THR A 26 22.46 -4.13 -21.36
N THR A 27 23.34 -3.85 -20.40
CA THR A 27 24.00 -4.88 -19.60
C THR A 27 23.23 -5.22 -18.32
N LEU A 28 22.01 -4.70 -18.18
CA LEU A 28 21.20 -4.85 -16.96
C LEU A 28 20.60 -6.25 -16.89
N SER A 29 20.58 -6.81 -15.67
CA SER A 29 19.90 -8.07 -15.44
C SER A 29 18.38 -7.91 -15.58
N ARG A 30 17.69 -8.99 -15.95
CA ARG A 30 16.21 -9.02 -16.00
C ARG A 30 15.61 -8.63 -14.65
N THR A 31 16.21 -9.10 -13.56
CA THR A 31 15.79 -8.80 -12.18
C THR A 31 15.89 -7.31 -11.88
N THR A 32 17.02 -6.67 -12.23
CA THR A 32 17.20 -5.22 -12.04
C THR A 32 16.14 -4.43 -12.79
N ILE A 33 15.88 -4.76 -14.06
CA ILE A 33 14.86 -4.09 -14.87
C ILE A 33 13.47 -4.32 -14.27
N SER A 34 13.16 -5.54 -13.85
CA SER A 34 11.88 -5.89 -13.23
C SER A 34 11.65 -5.14 -11.91
N ASN A 35 12.68 -5.02 -11.07
CA ASN A 35 12.57 -4.29 -9.80
C ASN A 35 12.32 -2.81 -10.04
N LEU A 36 13.01 -2.19 -11.00
CA LEU A 36 12.77 -0.79 -11.36
C LEU A 36 11.40 -0.58 -12.02
N TYR A 37 10.99 -1.51 -12.88
CA TYR A 37 9.70 -1.48 -13.56
C TYR A 37 8.53 -1.55 -12.57
N ASN A 38 8.67 -2.32 -11.49
CA ASN A 38 7.65 -2.50 -10.45
C ASN A 38 7.89 -1.65 -9.18
N ASN A 39 8.91 -0.79 -9.15
CA ASN A 39 9.26 0.01 -7.97
C ASN A 39 9.63 -0.79 -6.70
N TYR A 40 10.16 -2.00 -6.83
CA TYR A 40 10.55 -2.89 -5.71
C TYR A 40 12.03 -2.78 -5.30
N GLY A 41 12.72 -1.70 -5.67
CA GLY A 41 14.16 -1.53 -5.44
C GLY A 41 14.49 -0.66 -4.24
N SER A 42 15.46 -1.07 -3.42
CA SER A 42 16.02 -0.25 -2.33
C SER A 42 17.00 0.84 -2.80
N GLY A 43 17.32 0.85 -4.09
CA GLY A 43 18.21 1.83 -4.69
C GLY A 43 18.51 1.52 -6.16
N ILE A 44 19.16 2.47 -6.83
CA ILE A 44 19.56 2.37 -8.22
C ILE A 44 20.99 2.89 -8.39
N GLN A 45 21.81 2.17 -9.16
CA GLN A 45 23.17 2.59 -9.48
C GLN A 45 23.16 3.66 -10.59
N PHE A 46 24.12 4.60 -10.55
CA PHE A 46 24.22 5.64 -11.58
C PHE A 46 24.45 5.07 -12.98
N ASP A 47 25.20 3.98 -13.11
CA ASP A 47 25.38 3.33 -14.42
C ASP A 47 24.05 2.76 -14.96
N THR A 48 23.19 2.24 -14.09
CA THR A 48 21.84 1.80 -14.46
C THR A 48 21.00 2.97 -14.98
N ILE A 49 21.03 4.12 -14.29
CA ILE A 49 20.35 5.34 -14.75
C ILE A 49 20.89 5.75 -16.12
N ARG A 50 22.22 5.83 -16.28
CA ARG A 50 22.87 6.19 -17.54
C ARG A 50 22.42 5.30 -18.69
N GLN A 51 22.49 3.98 -18.53
CA GLN A 51 22.09 3.02 -19.57
C GLN A 51 20.62 3.15 -19.96
N LEU A 52 19.73 3.32 -18.97
CA LEU A 52 18.30 3.52 -19.22
C LEU A 52 18.04 4.87 -19.91
N CYS A 53 18.69 5.95 -19.47
CA CYS A 53 18.58 7.27 -20.10
C CYS A 53 19.08 7.26 -21.55
N GLU A 54 20.19 6.58 -21.86
CA GLU A 54 20.69 6.44 -23.23
C GLU A 54 19.72 5.64 -24.11
N LEU A 55 19.24 4.49 -23.62
CA LEU A 55 18.29 3.64 -24.35
C LEU A 55 16.96 4.34 -24.60
N LEU A 56 16.42 4.99 -23.57
CA LEU A 56 15.13 5.65 -23.59
C LEU A 56 15.23 7.09 -24.10
N LYS A 57 16.43 7.63 -24.34
CA LYS A 57 16.63 9.03 -24.75
C LYS A 57 15.87 10.00 -23.82
N CYS A 58 15.99 9.79 -22.52
CA CYS A 58 15.37 10.61 -21.49
C CYS A 58 16.42 11.13 -20.50
N LYS A 59 16.03 12.07 -19.64
CA LYS A 59 16.85 12.56 -18.54
C LYS A 59 16.56 11.77 -17.26
N PRO A 60 17.46 11.82 -16.25
CA PRO A 60 17.21 11.19 -14.96
C PRO A 60 15.90 11.64 -14.30
N GLY A 61 15.53 12.93 -14.42
CA GLY A 61 14.27 13.45 -13.88
C GLY A 61 13.00 12.99 -14.61
N ASP A 62 13.13 12.48 -15.84
CA ASP A 62 12.00 11.82 -16.51
C ASP A 62 11.84 10.38 -15.99
N LEU A 63 12.96 9.74 -15.61
CA LEU A 63 13.02 8.36 -15.15
C LEU A 63 12.67 8.20 -13.67
N ILE A 64 13.06 9.16 -12.83
CA ILE A 64 12.91 9.13 -11.37
C ILE A 64 12.31 10.44 -10.90
N SER A 65 11.21 10.34 -10.16
CA SER A 65 10.50 11.46 -9.54
C SER A 65 10.58 11.35 -8.02
N TYR A 66 10.68 12.51 -7.36
CA TYR A 66 10.40 12.64 -5.94
C TYR A 66 9.05 13.34 -5.79
N VAL A 67 8.20 12.82 -4.91
CA VAL A 67 6.93 13.42 -4.51
C VAL A 67 7.01 13.72 -3.03
N ASP A 68 6.77 14.97 -2.67
CA ASP A 68 6.82 15.39 -1.27
C ASP A 68 5.49 15.06 -0.58
N ILE A 69 5.32 13.81 -0.20
CA ILE A 69 4.10 13.29 0.42
C ILE A 69 4.39 12.64 1.78
N LYS A 70 3.54 12.89 2.78
CA LYS A 70 3.62 12.25 4.09
C LYS A 70 2.22 12.08 4.67
N PRO A 71 1.58 10.91 4.50
CA PRO A 71 0.38 10.56 5.25
C PRO A 71 0.78 10.11 6.66
N GLU A 72 0.04 10.58 7.66
CA GLU A 72 0.12 10.15 9.05
C GLU A 72 -1.31 9.91 9.55
N PHE A 73 -1.48 8.85 10.32
CA PHE A 73 -2.76 8.44 10.85
C PHE A 73 -2.68 8.33 12.36
N GLU A 74 -3.77 8.71 13.03
CA GLU A 74 -3.92 8.59 14.48
C GLU A 74 -5.31 8.03 14.77
N VAL A 75 -5.41 7.02 15.65
CA VAL A 75 -6.72 6.57 16.15
C VAL A 75 -7.21 7.58 17.17
N ILE A 76 -8.41 8.13 16.93
CA ILE A 76 -9.08 9.06 17.85
C ILE A 76 -10.35 8.47 18.48
N THR A 77 -10.63 7.20 18.23
CA THR A 77 -11.66 6.44 18.95
C THR A 77 -11.22 6.20 20.39
N GLU A 78 -12.04 6.62 21.36
CA GLU A 78 -11.75 6.42 22.78
C GLU A 78 -11.92 4.95 23.21
N GLU A 79 -13.00 4.31 22.78
CA GLU A 79 -13.32 2.91 23.08
C GLU A 79 -13.78 2.22 21.78
N PRO A 80 -12.89 1.50 21.07
CA PRO A 80 -13.27 0.82 19.83
C PRO A 80 -14.23 -0.33 20.14
N GLU A 81 -15.34 -0.40 19.38
CA GLU A 81 -16.20 -1.57 19.39
C GLU A 81 -15.44 -2.74 18.75
N ILE A 82 -15.32 -3.85 19.48
CA ILE A 82 -14.59 -5.04 19.06
C ILE A 82 -15.55 -6.21 19.07
N SER A 83 -15.60 -6.93 17.96
CA SER A 83 -16.28 -8.21 17.84
C SER A 83 -15.27 -9.26 17.42
N MET A 84 -15.29 -10.43 18.06
CA MET A 84 -14.39 -11.53 17.77
C MET A 84 -15.21 -12.79 17.48
N ASP A 85 -14.87 -13.47 16.39
CA ASP A 85 -15.46 -14.75 15.99
C ASP A 85 -14.35 -15.81 15.87
N GLU A 86 -14.51 -16.95 16.54
CA GLU A 86 -13.63 -18.11 16.39
C GLU A 86 -14.10 -18.95 15.20
N SER A 87 -13.70 -18.56 14.00
CA SER A 87 -14.07 -19.26 12.76
C SER A 87 -12.93 -20.12 12.25
N THR A 88 -13.10 -21.45 12.25
CA THR A 88 -12.03 -22.41 11.87
C THR A 88 -11.95 -22.70 10.35
N HIS A 89 -12.91 -22.22 9.54
CA HIS A 89 -12.97 -22.39 8.08
C HIS A 89 -13.75 -21.24 7.43
N VAL A 90 -13.13 -20.50 6.50
CA VAL A 90 -13.76 -19.41 5.73
C VAL A 90 -13.64 -19.71 4.25
N VAL A 91 -14.70 -19.40 3.48
CA VAL A 91 -14.73 -19.55 2.03
C VAL A 91 -15.01 -18.18 1.43
N ASP A 92 -14.14 -17.69 0.57
CA ASP A 92 -14.35 -16.41 -0.12
C ASP A 92 -15.46 -16.49 -1.20
N GLU A 93 -15.82 -15.36 -1.82
CA GLU A 93 -16.81 -15.31 -2.90
C GLU A 93 -16.40 -16.10 -4.15
N GLU A 94 -15.12 -16.45 -4.29
CA GLU A 94 -14.55 -17.22 -5.39
C GLU A 94 -14.49 -18.74 -5.09
N GLY A 95 -14.81 -19.16 -3.86
CA GLY A 95 -14.81 -20.56 -3.43
C GLY A 95 -13.47 -21.06 -2.89
N ASN A 96 -12.51 -20.18 -2.59
CA ASN A 96 -11.23 -20.55 -1.98
C ASN A 96 -11.41 -20.76 -0.47
N GLU A 97 -10.96 -21.91 0.04
CA GLU A 97 -10.98 -22.25 1.47
C GLU A 97 -9.74 -21.71 2.19
N TYR A 98 -9.96 -20.94 3.25
CA TYR A 98 -8.95 -20.44 4.18
C TYR A 98 -9.23 -21.00 5.58
N GLN A 99 -8.17 -21.37 6.30
CA GLN A 99 -8.24 -21.67 7.73
C GLN A 99 -7.81 -20.44 8.52
N PHE A 100 -8.78 -19.61 8.91
CA PHE A 100 -8.55 -18.71 10.05
C PHE A 100 -8.77 -19.50 11.34
N ILE A 101 -8.21 -19.04 12.46
CA ILE A 101 -8.66 -19.48 13.78
C ILE A 101 -9.64 -18.44 14.36
N SER A 102 -9.42 -17.16 14.06
CA SER A 102 -10.27 -16.08 14.53
C SER A 102 -10.33 -14.91 13.53
N GLN A 103 -11.42 -14.17 13.62
CA GLN A 103 -11.60 -12.87 12.97
C GLN A 103 -11.87 -11.82 14.05
N ILE A 104 -11.29 -10.63 13.88
CA ILE A 104 -11.54 -9.49 14.73
C ILE A 104 -12.09 -8.34 13.88
N ASP A 105 -13.32 -7.95 14.16
CA ASP A 105 -13.96 -6.77 13.58
C ASP A 105 -13.86 -5.59 14.54
N THR A 106 -13.49 -4.44 14.00
CA THR A 106 -13.54 -3.19 14.76
C THR A 106 -13.88 -1.99 13.89
N THR A 107 -14.46 -0.97 14.51
CA THR A 107 -14.72 0.33 13.86
C THR A 107 -13.87 1.40 14.50
N LEU A 108 -13.06 2.08 13.69
CA LEU A 108 -12.14 3.13 14.12
C LEU A 108 -12.50 4.45 13.49
N THR A 109 -12.32 5.53 14.23
CA THR A 109 -12.26 6.90 13.74
C THR A 109 -10.80 7.29 13.69
N LEU A 110 -10.31 7.56 12.49
CA LEU A 110 -8.94 7.94 12.22
C LEU A 110 -8.88 9.43 11.91
N HIS A 111 -7.89 10.10 12.49
CA HIS A 111 -7.46 11.42 12.08
C HIS A 111 -6.31 11.27 11.09
N CYS A 112 -6.50 11.75 9.85
CA CYS A 112 -5.49 11.77 8.81
C CYS A 112 -4.83 13.16 8.77
N LYS A 113 -3.50 13.18 8.86
CA LYS A 113 -2.65 14.33 8.53
C LYS A 113 -1.86 14.01 7.27
N LEU A 114 -2.16 14.72 6.19
CA LEU A 114 -1.52 14.50 4.89
C LEU A 114 -0.78 15.77 4.47
N TRP A 115 0.55 15.69 4.47
CA TRP A 115 1.38 16.66 3.76
C TRP A 115 1.51 16.26 2.29
N TYR A 116 1.27 17.20 1.39
CA TYR A 116 1.47 17.00 -0.05
C TYR A 116 1.97 18.29 -0.73
N GLU A 117 3.15 18.22 -1.33
CA GLU A 117 3.74 19.29 -2.18
C GLU A 117 3.71 20.70 -1.53
N GLY A 118 3.94 20.78 -0.22
CA GLY A 118 3.96 22.05 0.51
C GLY A 118 2.68 22.42 1.26
N GLU A 119 1.62 21.63 1.10
CA GLU A 119 0.32 21.87 1.72
C GLU A 119 -0.02 20.80 2.76
N ASN A 120 -0.68 21.21 3.85
CA ASN A 120 -1.22 20.32 4.87
C ASN A 120 -2.72 20.13 4.64
N HIS A 121 -3.16 18.88 4.69
CA HIS A 121 -4.55 18.49 4.63
C HIS A 121 -4.87 17.61 5.84
N GLU A 122 -5.93 17.95 6.56
CA GLU A 122 -6.37 17.19 7.72
C GLU A 122 -7.84 16.88 7.61
N PHE A 123 -8.21 15.64 7.96
CA PHE A 123 -9.58 15.20 8.00
C PHE A 123 -9.74 13.94 8.83
N ASP A 124 -10.93 13.81 9.43
CA ASP A 124 -11.31 12.62 10.18
C ASP A 124 -12.19 11.72 9.30
N PHE A 125 -12.05 10.42 9.46
CA PHE A 125 -12.89 9.45 8.78
C PHE A 125 -13.10 8.20 9.64
N GLN A 126 -14.24 7.53 9.45
CA GLN A 126 -14.55 6.27 10.10
C GLN A 126 -14.27 5.11 9.14
N THR A 127 -13.51 4.13 9.60
CA THR A 127 -13.18 2.90 8.88
C THR A 127 -13.63 1.69 9.69
N LYS A 128 -14.02 0.62 8.98
CA LYS A 128 -14.22 -0.71 9.57
C LYS A 128 -13.03 -1.57 9.18
N VAL A 129 -12.48 -2.29 10.13
CA VAL A 129 -11.30 -3.13 9.92
C VAL A 129 -11.64 -4.53 10.39
N LEU A 130 -11.44 -5.50 9.50
CA LEU A 130 -11.52 -6.93 9.81
C LEU A 130 -10.11 -7.52 9.71
N TYR A 131 -9.61 -8.02 10.84
CA TYR A 131 -8.35 -8.77 10.91
C TYR A 131 -8.64 -10.26 10.79
N GLY A 132 -8.11 -10.89 9.75
CA GLY A 132 -7.99 -12.34 9.65
C GLY A 132 -6.75 -12.79 10.43
N ILE A 133 -6.92 -13.77 11.31
CA ILE A 133 -5.85 -14.29 12.17
C ILE A 133 -5.68 -15.79 11.94
N ASN A 134 -4.46 -16.17 11.60
CA ASN A 134 -4.11 -17.57 11.35
C ASN A 134 -3.79 -18.34 12.64
N GLU A 135 -3.47 -19.62 12.48
CA GLU A 135 -3.14 -20.55 13.56
C GLU A 135 -1.94 -20.18 14.45
N LYS A 136 -1.08 -19.30 13.95
CA LYS A 136 0.10 -18.78 14.65
C LYS A 136 -0.18 -17.43 15.30
N LYS A 137 -1.45 -17.00 15.33
CA LYS A 137 -1.89 -15.68 15.80
C LYS A 137 -1.24 -14.52 15.03
N LEU A 138 -0.96 -14.75 13.75
CA LEU A 138 -0.44 -13.71 12.86
C LEU A 138 -1.60 -13.18 12.02
N ILE A 139 -1.63 -11.86 11.80
CA ILE A 139 -2.52 -11.24 10.82
C ILE A 139 -2.12 -11.79 9.44
N ASP A 140 -3.03 -12.51 8.78
CA ASP A 140 -2.84 -13.04 7.43
C ASP A 140 -3.81 -12.43 6.41
N GLY A 141 -4.89 -11.79 6.88
CA GLY A 141 -5.82 -11.04 6.06
C GLY A 141 -6.21 -9.72 6.71
N LEU A 142 -6.41 -8.69 5.89
CA LEU A 142 -6.89 -7.39 6.35
C LEU A 142 -7.92 -6.82 5.37
N HIS A 143 -9.17 -6.69 5.82
CA HIS A 143 -10.21 -6.00 5.06
C HIS A 143 -10.44 -4.61 5.64
N ILE A 144 -10.27 -3.58 4.82
CA ILE A 144 -10.39 -2.19 5.25
C ILE A 144 -11.55 -1.54 4.50
N GLY A 145 -12.54 -1.12 5.27
CA GLY A 145 -13.64 -0.33 4.76
C GLY A 145 -13.22 1.12 4.52
N ILE A 146 -13.24 1.55 3.27
CA ILE A 146 -12.89 2.92 2.88
C ILE A 146 -14.17 3.75 2.76
N PRO A 147 -14.34 4.81 3.57
CA PRO A 147 -15.52 5.66 3.46
C PRO A 147 -15.40 6.60 2.25
N PRO A 148 -16.51 6.95 1.58
CA PRO A 148 -16.50 7.90 0.46
C PRO A 148 -15.90 9.27 0.78
N LEU A 149 -15.88 9.66 2.06
CA LEU A 149 -15.24 10.90 2.50
C LEU A 149 -13.72 10.84 2.33
N PHE A 150 -13.09 9.69 2.59
CA PHE A 150 -11.65 9.50 2.45
C PHE A 150 -11.25 9.66 0.98
N GLU A 151 -11.91 8.93 0.07
CA GLU A 151 -11.72 9.02 -1.37
C GLU A 151 -11.93 10.45 -1.88
N PHE A 152 -13.05 11.06 -1.51
CA PHE A 152 -13.35 12.43 -1.91
C PHE A 152 -12.27 13.43 -1.49
N LYS A 153 -11.67 13.25 -0.30
CA LYS A 153 -10.58 14.11 0.18
C LYS A 153 -9.30 13.90 -0.63
N LEU A 154 -8.97 12.67 -1.00
CA LEU A 154 -7.80 12.39 -1.85
C LEU A 154 -8.01 12.87 -3.29
N ASP A 155 -9.20 12.69 -3.86
CA ASP A 155 -9.56 13.15 -5.21
C ASP A 155 -9.41 14.67 -5.37
N GLN A 156 -9.73 15.44 -4.33
CA GLN A 156 -9.55 16.89 -4.33
C GLN A 156 -8.09 17.34 -4.51
N LEU A 157 -7.13 16.48 -4.16
CA LEU A 157 -5.70 16.75 -4.30
C LEU A 157 -5.17 16.41 -5.70
N GLN A 158 -5.99 15.76 -6.54
CA GLN A 158 -5.62 15.34 -7.89
C GLN A 158 -4.33 14.51 -7.91
N LEU A 159 -4.18 13.61 -6.94
CA LEU A 159 -3.00 12.75 -6.82
C LEU A 159 -2.88 11.87 -8.07
N SER A 160 -1.65 11.67 -8.53
CA SER A 160 -1.39 10.59 -9.48
C SER A 160 -1.63 9.23 -8.81
N GLY A 161 -2.12 8.23 -9.54
CA GLY A 161 -2.52 6.95 -8.95
C GLY A 161 -1.44 6.23 -8.12
N TYR A 162 -0.14 6.40 -8.42
CA TYR A 162 0.93 5.80 -7.61
C TYR A 162 1.15 6.53 -6.27
N VAL A 163 0.81 7.82 -6.20
CA VAL A 163 0.86 8.64 -4.98
C VAL A 163 -0.33 8.31 -4.10
N GLU A 164 -1.50 8.17 -4.71
CA GLU A 164 -2.69 7.68 -4.03
C GLU A 164 -2.48 6.27 -3.46
N SER A 165 -1.97 5.33 -4.26
CA SER A 165 -1.61 3.97 -3.80
C SER A 165 -0.63 4.00 -2.62
N TYR A 166 0.28 4.98 -2.59
CA TYR A 166 1.20 5.14 -1.45
C TYR A 166 0.48 5.57 -0.17
N VAL A 167 -0.57 6.40 -0.26
CA VAL A 167 -1.40 6.77 0.90
C VAL A 167 -2.16 5.55 1.42
N TYR A 168 -2.78 4.75 0.54
CA TYR A 168 -3.45 3.50 0.92
C TYR A 168 -2.49 2.52 1.60
N ASN A 169 -1.34 2.24 1.00
CA ASN A 169 -0.34 1.35 1.62
C ASN A 169 0.12 1.85 3.00
N LYS A 170 0.17 3.17 3.22
CA LYS A 170 0.51 3.74 4.52
C LYS A 170 -0.61 3.62 5.54
N LEU A 171 -1.87 3.65 5.10
CA LEU A 171 -3.01 3.32 5.94
C LEU A 171 -3.00 1.84 6.33
N ASP A 172 -2.68 0.96 5.38
CA ASP A 172 -2.57 -0.49 5.61
C ASP A 172 -1.49 -0.79 6.65
N ASP A 173 -0.27 -0.26 6.43
CA ASP A 173 0.86 -0.39 7.37
C ASP A 173 0.44 0.08 8.78
N PHE A 174 -0.22 1.24 8.87
CA PHE A 174 -0.67 1.82 10.13
C PHE A 174 -1.70 0.94 10.85
N LEU A 175 -2.69 0.40 10.13
CA LEU A 175 -3.73 -0.45 10.72
C LEU A 175 -3.16 -1.80 11.18
N ILE A 176 -2.20 -2.37 10.44
CA ILE A 176 -1.50 -3.58 10.86
C ILE A 176 -0.73 -3.32 12.16
N GLU A 177 0.08 -2.26 12.19
CA GLU A 177 0.86 -1.88 13.38
C GLU A 177 -0.06 -1.63 14.58
N TRP A 178 -1.14 -0.86 14.37
CA TRP A 178 -2.13 -0.59 15.41
C TRP A 178 -2.80 -1.88 15.92
N GLY A 179 -3.21 -2.79 15.02
CA GLY A 179 -3.85 -4.05 15.40
C GLY A 179 -2.93 -4.93 16.25
N ILE A 180 -1.66 -5.06 15.85
CA ILE A 180 -0.65 -5.80 16.62
C ILE A 180 -0.44 -5.18 18.00
N GLU A 181 -0.36 -3.85 18.08
CA GLU A 181 -0.14 -3.16 19.36
C GLU A 181 -1.36 -3.22 20.28
N PHE A 182 -2.56 -3.04 19.73
CA PHE A 182 -3.81 -2.93 20.48
C PHE A 182 -4.31 -4.29 20.99
N PHE A 183 -4.24 -5.34 20.16
CA PHE A 183 -4.68 -6.71 20.50
C PHE A 183 -3.55 -7.58 21.08
N ASN A 184 -2.41 -6.97 21.43
CA ASN A 184 -1.32 -7.65 22.10
C ASN A 184 -1.81 -8.36 23.40
N ASP A 185 -1.06 -9.35 23.90
CA ASP A 185 -1.43 -10.24 25.02
C ASP A 185 -2.44 -11.36 24.70
N ASN A 186 -2.18 -12.12 23.62
CA ASN A 186 -2.68 -13.47 23.25
C ASN A 186 -3.51 -13.56 21.96
N GLU A 187 -3.97 -12.46 21.38
CA GLU A 187 -4.81 -12.51 20.18
C GLU A 187 -4.02 -12.30 18.88
N ILE A 188 -3.12 -11.31 18.85
CA ILE A 188 -2.24 -11.04 17.71
C ILE A 188 -0.78 -10.97 18.17
N GLU A 189 0.08 -11.81 17.57
CA GLU A 189 1.51 -11.92 17.88
C GLU A 189 2.41 -11.38 16.74
N GLY A 190 1.83 -10.99 15.61
CA GLY A 190 2.55 -10.42 14.48
C GLY A 190 1.76 -10.46 13.17
N MET A 191 2.47 -10.47 12.03
CA MET A 191 1.86 -10.51 10.70
C MET A 191 2.54 -11.53 9.77
N ASP A 192 1.75 -12.16 8.92
CA ASP A 192 2.14 -13.00 7.77
C ASP A 192 1.12 -12.76 6.64
N ILE A 193 1.06 -11.51 6.18
CA ILE A 193 0.01 -10.99 5.29
C ILE A 193 -0.02 -11.79 3.98
N SER A 194 -1.16 -12.44 3.75
CA SER A 194 -1.49 -13.10 2.49
C SER A 194 -2.28 -12.17 1.56
N TYR A 195 -3.16 -11.34 2.11
CA TYR A 195 -3.93 -10.36 1.34
C TYR A 195 -4.32 -9.13 2.17
N ILE A 196 -4.52 -8.02 1.47
CA ILE A 196 -5.13 -6.79 1.97
C ILE A 196 -6.10 -6.33 0.90
N ASP A 197 -7.31 -5.96 1.29
CA ASP A 197 -8.30 -5.37 0.38
C ASP A 197 -9.01 -4.18 0.98
N HIS A 198 -9.42 -3.31 0.05
CA HIS A 198 -10.20 -2.11 0.32
C HIS A 198 -11.58 -2.30 -0.29
N TYR A 199 -12.63 -2.06 0.50
CA TYR A 199 -14.01 -2.08 0.02
C TYR A 199 -14.73 -0.78 0.37
N GLU A 200 -15.71 -0.40 -0.45
CA GLU A 200 -16.50 0.80 -0.19
C GLU A 200 -17.38 0.60 1.04
N LEU A 201 -17.22 1.47 2.05
CA LEU A 201 -18.19 1.56 3.15
C LEU A 201 -19.40 2.35 2.69
N LEU A 202 -20.43 1.61 2.29
CA LEU A 202 -21.75 2.17 2.06
C LEU A 202 -22.37 2.63 3.40
N LYS A 203 -22.97 3.82 3.36
CA LYS A 203 -23.64 4.44 4.52
C LYS A 203 -24.82 3.64 5.04
#